data_AF-A0AAD6XE30-F1
#
_entry.id   AF-A0AAD6XE30-F1
#
_cell.length_a   1.000
_cell.length_b   1.000
_cell.length_c   1.000
_cell.angle_alpha   90.00
_cell.angle_beta   90.00
_cell.angle_gamma   90.00
#
_symmetry.space_group_name_H-M   'P 1'
#
loop_
_entity.id
_entity.type
_entity.pdbx_description
1 polymer ?
#
loop_
_entity_poly.entity_id
_entity_poly.type
_entity_poly.pdbx_seq_one_letter_code
_entity_poly.pdbx_strand_id
1 'polypeptide(L)'
;MTEADFDLEALVDLEQTFYDSGYEDGFAHGRLHGLIEGRALGRENGFEMWEELAFYEGFALTWRAIYASQGRDDDRAAHHIRHLLDLIAQFPRVNPSASDSASELDILKLSRQIQSRYRALCSTLGVKPANIRASGTPDANTPDSNVDADLSRSQTTQPIWTMTTQDTRDSQ
;
A
#
# COMPACT_ATOMS: atom_id res chain seq x y z
N MET A 1 37.58 -8.58 59.00
CA MET A 1 36.37 -8.18 58.24
C MET A 1 36.55 -6.71 57.97
N THR A 2 37.20 -6.36 56.85
CA THR A 2 37.53 -4.97 56.52
C THR A 2 36.24 -4.24 56.17
N GLU A 3 36.01 -3.16 56.90
CA GLU A 3 34.93 -2.19 56.76
C GLU A 3 34.87 -1.73 55.30
N ALA A 4 33.76 -1.99 54.61
CA ALA A 4 33.54 -1.48 53.28
C ALA A 4 33.38 0.03 53.42
N ASP A 5 34.41 0.77 52.99
CA ASP A 5 34.39 2.23 52.90
C ASP A 5 33.22 2.64 51.98
N PHE A 6 32.13 3.11 52.60
CA PHE A 6 30.91 3.46 51.89
C PHE A 6 31.09 4.87 51.33
N ASP A 7 31.38 4.94 50.04
CA ASP A 7 31.58 6.19 49.33
C ASP A 7 30.25 6.94 49.13
N LEU A 8 30.02 7.95 49.98
CA LEU A 8 28.84 8.83 49.91
C LEU A 8 28.86 9.74 48.68
N GLU A 9 30.01 9.97 48.03
CA GLU A 9 30.09 10.77 46.81
C GLU A 9 29.43 10.04 45.62
N ALA A 10 29.54 8.71 45.57
CA ALA A 10 28.85 7.88 44.57
C ALA A 10 27.31 7.96 44.66
N LEU A 11 26.76 8.38 45.82
CA LEU A 11 25.31 8.55 46.00
C LEU A 11 24.81 9.88 45.40
N VAL A 12 25.67 10.88 45.27
CA VAL A 12 25.34 12.20 44.70
C VAL A 12 25.11 12.09 43.19
N ASP A 13 25.92 11.29 42.50
CA ASP A 13 25.85 11.09 41.04
C ASP A 13 24.98 9.88 40.63
N LEU A 14 24.33 9.24 41.60
CA LEU A 14 23.57 8.00 41.39
C LEU A 14 22.39 8.22 40.41
N GLU A 15 21.65 9.32 40.58
CA GLU A 15 20.52 9.67 39.70
C GLU A 15 20.99 9.88 38.25
N GLN A 16 22.07 10.64 38.07
CA GLN A 16 22.64 10.93 36.76
C GLN A 16 23.15 9.65 36.09
N THR A 17 23.80 8.76 36.86
CA THR A 17 24.30 7.48 36.35
C THR A 17 23.15 6.57 35.86
N PHE A 18 22.04 6.49 36.61
CA PHE A 18 20.87 5.72 36.17
C PHE A 18 20.15 6.38 35.00
N TYR A 19 20.11 7.71 34.95
CA TYR A 19 19.56 8.45 33.81
C TYR A 19 20.35 8.16 32.54
N ASP A 20 21.68 8.32 32.58
CA ASP A 20 22.56 8.12 31.45
C ASP A 20 22.53 6.65 30.99
N SER A 21 22.58 5.71 31.94
CA SER A 21 22.44 4.28 31.63
C SER A 21 21.10 3.94 30.99
N GLY A 22 19.99 4.48 31.50
CA GLY A 22 18.65 4.25 30.95
C GLY A 22 18.45 4.92 29.59
N TYR A 23 19.03 6.10 29.40
CA TYR A 23 19.02 6.81 28.12
C TYR A 23 19.82 6.06 27.06
N GLU A 24 21.04 5.62 27.37
CA GLU A 24 21.89 4.88 26.43
C GLU A 24 21.22 3.57 26.00
N ASP A 25 20.68 2.80 26.94
CA ASP A 25 19.98 1.55 26.65
C ASP A 25 18.69 1.79 25.84
N GLY A 26 17.86 2.74 26.29
CA GLY A 26 16.62 3.10 25.61
C GLY A 26 16.86 3.65 24.19
N PHE A 27 17.91 4.46 24.00
CA PHE A 27 18.30 4.99 22.70
C PHE A 27 18.85 3.90 21.78
N ALA A 28 19.73 3.03 22.29
CA ALA A 28 20.27 1.91 21.53
C ALA A 28 19.15 0.96 21.07
N HIS A 29 18.23 0.62 21.98
CA HIS A 29 17.07 -0.22 21.69
C HIS A 29 16.12 0.47 20.71
N GLY A 30 15.74 1.71 20.96
CA GLY A 30 14.84 2.49 20.11
C GLY A 30 15.39 2.68 18.69
N ARG A 31 16.70 2.88 18.55
CA ARG A 31 17.34 2.98 17.23
C ARG A 31 17.26 1.67 16.45
N LEU A 32 17.51 0.54 17.10
CA LEU A 32 17.40 -0.78 16.46
C LEU A 32 15.95 -1.09 16.08
N HIS A 33 15.01 -0.87 17.00
CA HIS A 33 13.60 -1.14 16.76
C HIS A 33 13.03 -0.26 15.65
N GLY A 34 13.31 1.05 15.70
CA GLY A 34 12.87 2.00 14.68
C GLY A 34 13.43 1.66 13.28
N LEU A 35 14.65 1.14 13.18
CA LEU A 35 15.21 0.69 11.90
C LEU A 35 14.49 -0.54 11.35
N ILE A 36 14.17 -1.52 12.22
CA ILE A 36 13.49 -2.76 11.82
C ILE A 36 12.05 -2.45 11.42
N GLU A 37 11.34 -1.72 12.27
CA GLU A 37 9.95 -1.33 12.05
C GLU A 37 9.81 -0.44 10.80
N GLY A 38 10.65 0.58 10.66
CA GLY A 38 10.64 1.46 9.49
C GLY A 38 10.90 0.71 8.18
N ARG A 39 11.78 -0.30 8.19
CA ARG A 39 12.00 -1.18 7.02
C ARG A 39 10.81 -2.09 6.73
N ALA A 40 10.13 -2.60 7.75
CA ALA A 40 8.93 -3.41 7.57
C ALA A 40 7.81 -2.56 6.97
N LEU A 41 7.50 -1.43 7.61
CA LEU A 41 6.46 -0.49 7.21
C LEU A 41 6.70 0.09 5.82
N GLY A 42 7.95 0.42 5.47
CA GLY A 42 8.30 0.90 4.14
C GLY A 42 8.08 -0.13 3.04
N ARG A 43 8.31 -1.43 3.32
CA ARG A 43 8.04 -2.51 2.35
C ARG A 43 6.56 -2.74 2.15
N GLU A 44 5.78 -2.74 3.22
CA GLU A 44 4.32 -2.93 3.18
C GLU A 44 3.65 -1.79 2.40
N ASN A 45 3.86 -0.55 2.82
CA ASN A 45 3.32 0.63 2.13
C ASN A 45 3.83 0.74 0.69
N GLY A 46 5.10 0.38 0.45
CA GLY A 46 5.67 0.35 -0.88
C GLY A 46 4.97 -0.67 -1.78
N PHE A 47 4.67 -1.86 -1.25
CA PHE A 47 3.95 -2.91 -1.99
C PHE A 47 2.52 -2.48 -2.33
N GLU A 48 1.77 -1.95 -1.38
CA GLU A 48 0.41 -1.45 -1.62
C GLU A 48 0.37 -0.39 -2.73
N MET A 49 1.32 0.55 -2.70
CA MET A 49 1.45 1.58 -3.72
C MET A 49 1.74 0.96 -5.10
N TRP A 50 2.70 0.03 -5.16
CA TRP A 50 3.11 -0.60 -6.42
C TRP A 50 2.05 -1.54 -6.99
N GLU A 51 1.27 -2.22 -6.15
CA GLU A 51 0.12 -3.03 -6.59
C GLU A 51 -0.89 -2.17 -7.35
N GLU A 52 -1.23 -1.01 -6.81
CA GLU A 52 -2.14 -0.05 -7.43
C GLU A 52 -1.58 0.45 -8.78
N LEU A 53 -0.29 0.80 -8.83
CA LEU A 53 0.38 1.27 -10.04
C LEU A 53 0.51 0.19 -11.13
N ALA A 54 0.90 -1.02 -10.75
CA ALA A 54 1.09 -2.13 -11.67
C ALA A 54 -0.24 -2.54 -12.34
N PHE A 55 -1.35 -2.47 -11.60
CA PHE A 55 -2.66 -2.65 -12.20
C PHE A 55 -2.97 -1.56 -13.23
N TYR A 56 -2.72 -0.28 -12.91
CA TYR A 56 -2.96 0.82 -13.86
C TYR A 56 -2.11 0.67 -15.12
N GLU A 57 -0.85 0.24 -14.96
CA GLU A 57 0.04 -0.07 -16.08
C GLU A 57 -0.53 -1.19 -16.95
N GLY A 58 -0.89 -2.33 -16.36
CA GLY A 58 -1.48 -3.46 -17.07
C GLY A 58 -2.80 -3.11 -17.78
N PHE A 59 -3.66 -2.33 -17.13
CA PHE A 59 -4.89 -1.81 -17.70
C PHE A 59 -4.60 -0.94 -18.94
N ALA A 60 -3.70 0.03 -18.80
CA ALA A 60 -3.32 0.95 -19.87
C ALA A 60 -2.67 0.20 -21.06
N LEU A 61 -1.78 -0.75 -20.79
CA LEU A 61 -1.14 -1.58 -21.82
C LEU A 61 -2.15 -2.43 -22.60
N THR A 62 -3.13 -3.02 -21.90
CA THR A 62 -4.19 -3.81 -22.52
C THR A 62 -5.04 -2.95 -23.46
N TRP A 63 -5.49 -1.79 -23.00
CA TRP A 63 -6.25 -0.87 -23.85
C TRP A 63 -5.43 -0.30 -25.00
N ARG A 64 -4.13 -0.06 -24.80
CA ARG A 64 -3.22 0.34 -25.87
C ARG A 64 -3.19 -0.69 -26.99
N ALA A 65 -3.06 -1.97 -26.65
CA ALA A 65 -3.04 -3.07 -27.62
C ALA A 65 -4.37 -3.17 -28.39
N ILE A 66 -5.51 -3.01 -27.70
CA ILE A 66 -6.83 -3.00 -28.33
C ILE A 66 -6.96 -1.84 -29.33
N TYR A 67 -6.61 -0.63 -28.92
CA TYR A 67 -6.69 0.55 -29.80
C TYR A 67 -5.75 0.45 -31.00
N ALA A 68 -4.53 -0.08 -30.81
CA ALA A 68 -3.60 -0.35 -31.90
C ALA A 68 -4.17 -1.37 -32.90
N SER A 69 -4.80 -2.45 -32.42
CA SER A 69 -5.43 -3.46 -33.29
C SER A 69 -6.62 -2.91 -34.10
N GLN A 70 -7.29 -1.87 -33.57
CA GLN A 70 -8.43 -1.21 -34.22
C GLN A 70 -8.00 -0.05 -35.14
N GLY A 71 -6.70 0.29 -35.21
CA GLY A 71 -6.21 1.44 -35.97
C GLY A 71 -6.63 2.80 -35.39
N ARG A 72 -6.90 2.87 -34.08
CA ARG A 72 -7.44 4.05 -33.36
C ARG A 72 -6.38 4.79 -32.55
N ASP A 73 -5.13 4.80 -33.01
CA ASP A 73 -3.99 5.25 -32.20
C ASP A 73 -3.95 6.79 -31.97
N ASP A 74 -4.72 7.53 -32.78
CA ASP A 74 -4.90 8.99 -32.67
C ASP A 74 -6.11 9.39 -31.82
N ASP A 75 -6.87 8.42 -31.29
CA ASP A 75 -8.03 8.72 -30.46
C ASP A 75 -7.61 9.42 -29.16
N ARG A 76 -8.52 10.25 -28.63
CA ARG A 76 -8.35 10.91 -27.32
C ARG A 76 -7.98 9.92 -26.21
N ALA A 77 -8.58 8.72 -26.23
CA ALA A 77 -8.28 7.67 -25.28
C ALA A 77 -6.84 7.15 -25.41
N ALA A 78 -6.32 6.99 -26.64
CA ALA A 78 -4.94 6.57 -26.89
C ALA A 78 -3.92 7.60 -26.35
N HIS A 79 -4.22 8.90 -26.46
CA HIS A 79 -3.41 9.94 -25.82
C HIS A 79 -3.40 9.85 -24.28
N HIS A 80 -4.55 9.62 -23.65
CA HIS A 80 -4.62 9.43 -22.18
C HIS A 80 -3.88 8.18 -21.72
N ILE A 81 -3.94 7.10 -22.50
CA ILE A 81 -3.20 5.85 -22.24
C ILE A 81 -1.69 6.11 -22.24
N ARG A 82 -1.16 6.76 -23.29
CA ARG A 82 0.27 7.11 -23.38
C ARG A 82 0.71 7.96 -22.18
N HIS A 83 -0.06 9.00 -21.87
CA HIS A 83 0.27 9.89 -20.76
C HIS A 83 0.25 9.19 -19.39
N LEU A 84 -0.69 8.27 -19.16
CA LEU A 84 -0.72 7.47 -17.94
C LEU A 84 0.53 6.59 -17.82
N LEU A 85 0.95 5.94 -18.90
CA LEU A 85 2.17 5.13 -18.92
C LEU A 85 3.43 5.97 -18.68
N ASP A 86 3.51 7.16 -19.26
CA ASP A 86 4.65 8.08 -19.05
C ASP A 86 4.77 8.52 -17.58
N LEU A 87 3.64 8.74 -16.89
CA LEU A 87 3.66 9.06 -15.46
C LEU A 87 4.09 7.86 -14.60
N ILE A 88 3.63 6.65 -14.94
CA ILE A 88 4.04 5.43 -14.23
C ILE A 88 5.53 5.15 -14.44
N ALA A 89 6.07 5.41 -15.64
CA ALA A 89 7.49 5.23 -15.94
C ALA A 89 8.42 6.15 -15.12
N GLN A 90 7.92 7.27 -14.60
CA GLN A 90 8.67 8.18 -13.72
C GLN A 90 8.82 7.65 -12.29
N PHE A 91 8.08 6.62 -11.91
CA PHE A 91 8.13 6.09 -10.54
C PHE A 91 9.45 5.36 -10.26
N PRO A 92 10.16 5.67 -9.16
CA PRO A 92 11.48 5.14 -8.88
C PRO A 92 11.43 3.63 -8.61
N ARG A 93 12.16 2.84 -9.42
CA ARG A 93 12.26 1.38 -9.27
C ARG A 93 13.31 0.92 -8.27
N VAL A 94 14.17 1.84 -7.83
CA VAL A 94 15.22 1.60 -6.85
C VAL A 94 15.03 2.59 -5.72
N ASN A 95 15.15 2.13 -4.48
CA ASN A 95 15.07 2.99 -3.30
C ASN A 95 16.29 3.93 -3.28
N PRO A 96 16.14 5.25 -3.48
CA PRO A 96 17.27 6.16 -3.44
C PRO A 96 17.88 6.15 -2.04
N SER A 97 19.20 6.11 -1.95
CA SER A 97 19.89 6.13 -0.66
C SER A 97 19.79 7.53 -0.06
N ALA A 98 19.91 7.65 1.26
CA ALA A 98 19.82 8.94 1.96
C ALA A 98 20.84 10.01 1.50
N SER A 99 21.85 9.64 0.71
CA SER A 99 22.83 10.54 0.09
C SER A 99 22.37 11.17 -1.23
N ASP A 100 21.32 10.64 -1.87
CA ASP A 100 20.86 11.04 -3.20
C ASP A 100 19.74 12.09 -3.13
N SER A 101 19.91 13.11 -2.29
CA SER A 101 18.95 14.21 -2.06
C SER A 101 18.69 15.11 -3.28
N ALA A 102 19.14 14.72 -4.48
CA ALA A 102 19.14 15.56 -5.69
C ALA A 102 17.84 15.53 -6.50
N SER A 103 16.84 14.78 -6.07
CA SER A 103 15.48 14.93 -6.57
C SER A 103 14.48 14.55 -5.49
N GLU A 104 13.97 15.56 -4.79
CA GLU A 104 12.78 15.45 -3.93
C GLU A 104 11.57 15.16 -4.82
N LEU A 105 11.55 13.98 -5.45
CA LEU A 105 10.41 13.47 -6.17
C LEU A 105 9.34 13.20 -5.13
N ASP A 106 8.31 14.02 -5.12
CA ASP A 106 7.16 13.84 -4.26
C ASP A 106 6.34 12.64 -4.78
N ILE A 107 6.71 11.46 -4.29
CA ILE A 107 6.10 10.15 -4.61
C ILE A 107 4.58 10.22 -4.42
N LEU A 108 4.10 10.92 -3.39
CA LEU A 108 2.68 11.03 -3.07
C LEU A 108 1.94 11.96 -4.04
N LYS A 109 2.57 13.05 -4.50
CA LYS A 109 1.99 13.88 -5.58
C LYS A 109 1.91 13.09 -6.88
N LEU A 110 2.98 12.36 -7.24
CA LEU A 110 2.99 11.56 -8.45
C LEU A 110 1.92 10.46 -8.42
N SER A 111 1.76 9.75 -7.30
CA SER A 111 0.72 8.72 -7.17
C SER A 111 -0.70 9.28 -7.31
N ARG A 112 -0.99 10.43 -6.68
CA ARG A 112 -2.29 11.11 -6.85
C ARG A 112 -2.52 11.56 -8.29
N GLN A 113 -1.47 12.03 -8.96
CA GLN A 113 -1.54 12.41 -10.38
C GLN A 113 -1.90 11.20 -11.24
N ILE A 114 -1.24 10.05 -11.03
CA ILE A 114 -1.52 8.79 -11.73
C ILE A 114 -2.97 8.35 -11.49
N GLN A 115 -3.45 8.36 -10.25
CA GLN A 115 -4.85 8.03 -9.93
C GLN A 115 -5.86 8.93 -10.65
N SER A 116 -5.59 10.23 -10.71
CA SER A 116 -6.47 11.18 -11.42
C SER A 116 -6.52 10.90 -12.92
N ARG A 117 -5.37 10.55 -13.52
CA ARG A 117 -5.25 10.20 -14.93
C ARG A 117 -5.93 8.87 -15.25
N TYR A 118 -5.77 7.88 -14.39
CA TYR A 118 -6.49 6.61 -14.50
C TYR A 118 -8.01 6.83 -14.50
N ARG A 119 -8.53 7.62 -13.55
CA ARG A 119 -9.98 7.93 -13.49
C ARG A 119 -10.45 8.65 -14.75
N ALA A 120 -9.67 9.61 -15.25
CA ALA A 120 -9.99 10.31 -16.50
C ALA A 120 -10.01 9.35 -17.70
N LEU A 121 -9.06 8.42 -17.77
CA LEU A 121 -9.02 7.38 -18.80
C LEU A 121 -10.27 6.49 -18.73
N CYS A 122 -10.64 6.01 -17.53
CA CYS A 122 -11.87 5.24 -17.31
C CYS A 122 -13.11 5.98 -17.81
N SER A 123 -13.24 7.28 -17.53
CA SER A 123 -14.34 8.11 -18.05
C SER A 123 -14.34 8.18 -19.58
N THR A 124 -13.18 8.27 -20.22
CA THR A 124 -13.10 8.30 -21.71
C THR A 124 -13.38 6.94 -22.35
N LEU A 125 -13.11 5.84 -21.64
CA LEU A 125 -13.40 4.48 -22.09
C LEU A 125 -14.83 4.05 -21.74
N GLY A 126 -15.55 4.81 -20.91
CA GLY A 126 -16.89 4.45 -20.43
C GLY A 126 -16.88 3.29 -19.41
N VAL A 127 -15.75 3.03 -18.76
CA VAL A 127 -15.57 1.93 -17.80
C VAL A 127 -15.58 2.49 -16.38
N LYS A 128 -16.20 1.79 -15.44
CA LYS A 128 -16.17 2.16 -14.02
C LYS A 128 -14.75 1.90 -13.46
N PRO A 129 -14.13 2.85 -12.74
CA PRO A 129 -12.81 2.63 -12.15
C PRO A 129 -12.88 1.54 -11.07
N ALA A 130 -11.90 0.64 -11.06
CA ALA A 130 -11.75 -0.38 -10.03
C ALA A 130 -11.10 0.22 -8.77
N ASN A 131 -11.56 -0.18 -7.59
CA ASN A 131 -10.94 0.17 -6.32
C ASN A 131 -10.05 -0.99 -5.87
N ILE A 132 -8.73 -0.83 -5.98
CA ILE A 132 -7.75 -1.90 -5.71
C ILE A 132 -7.31 -1.92 -4.25
N ARG A 133 -7.58 -0.84 -3.50
CA ARG A 133 -7.24 -0.70 -2.07
C ARG A 133 -8.07 -1.60 -1.12
N ALA A 134 -8.54 -2.74 -1.60
CA ALA A 134 -9.35 -3.69 -0.85
C ALA A 134 -8.67 -5.07 -0.75
N SER A 135 -7.34 -5.09 -0.61
CA SER A 135 -6.57 -6.23 -0.12
C SER A 135 -6.16 -6.05 1.35
N GLY A 136 -6.90 -5.24 2.12
CA GLY A 136 -6.98 -5.43 3.56
C GLY A 136 -7.67 -6.77 3.80
N THR A 137 -6.96 -7.70 4.43
CA THR A 137 -7.48 -8.98 4.93
C THR A 137 -8.93 -8.86 5.38
N PRO A 138 -9.85 -9.78 5.01
CA PRO A 138 -11.12 -9.85 5.72
C PRO A 138 -10.78 -10.07 7.20
N ASP A 139 -11.20 -9.15 8.07
CA ASP A 139 -10.97 -9.20 9.51
C ASP A 139 -11.28 -10.60 10.04
N ALA A 140 -10.23 -11.37 10.33
CA ALA A 140 -10.32 -12.68 10.96
C ALA A 140 -10.44 -12.54 12.49
N ASN A 141 -11.25 -11.58 12.96
CA ASN A 141 -11.46 -11.38 14.38
C ASN A 141 -12.86 -10.82 14.67
N THR A 142 -13.89 -11.63 14.38
CA THR A 142 -15.21 -11.48 15.02
C THR A 142 -15.27 -12.49 16.16
N PRO A 143 -15.18 -12.06 17.44
CA PRO A 143 -15.53 -12.93 18.54
C PRO A 143 -17.04 -13.14 18.52
N ASP A 144 -17.42 -14.40 18.29
CA ASP A 144 -18.78 -14.90 18.41
C ASP A 144 -19.39 -14.42 19.74
N SER A 145 -20.37 -13.51 19.64
CA SER A 145 -21.26 -13.19 20.75
C SER A 145 -22.64 -12.87 20.19
N ASN A 146 -23.42 -13.93 20.04
CA ASN A 146 -24.87 -13.87 19.91
C ASN A 146 -25.47 -13.20 21.15
N VAL A 147 -26.16 -12.08 20.95
CA VAL A 147 -27.35 -11.68 21.72
C VAL A 147 -28.26 -10.86 20.80
N ASP A 148 -29.48 -11.36 20.65
CA ASP A 148 -30.56 -10.89 19.76
C ASP A 148 -30.92 -9.40 19.92
N ALA A 149 -31.22 -8.72 18.79
CA ALA A 149 -32.45 -7.91 18.60
C ALA A 149 -32.45 -7.16 17.24
N ASP A 150 -33.18 -7.74 16.28
CA ASP A 150 -34.24 -7.13 15.48
C ASP A 150 -33.99 -5.95 14.49
N LEU A 151 -34.64 -6.10 13.31
CA LEU A 151 -35.02 -5.12 12.28
C LEU A 151 -34.00 -4.59 11.24
N SER A 152 -34.00 -5.28 10.09
CA SER A 152 -34.08 -4.74 8.73
C SER A 152 -32.94 -3.89 8.16
N ARG A 153 -32.01 -4.54 7.44
CA ARG A 153 -31.50 -4.03 6.14
C ARG A 153 -30.74 -5.13 5.38
N SER A 154 -31.37 -5.73 4.39
CA SER A 154 -30.75 -6.71 3.50
C SER A 154 -29.68 -6.04 2.62
N GLN A 155 -28.40 -6.28 2.90
CA GLN A 155 -27.32 -6.09 1.93
C GLN A 155 -27.02 -7.45 1.31
N THR A 156 -27.57 -7.68 0.12
CA THR A 156 -27.27 -8.84 -0.71
C THR A 156 -25.87 -8.69 -1.29
N THR A 157 -24.89 -9.33 -0.68
CA THR A 157 -23.58 -9.58 -1.29
C THR A 157 -23.78 -10.57 -2.43
N GLN A 158 -23.78 -10.10 -3.67
CA GLN A 158 -23.88 -10.95 -4.85
C GLN A 158 -22.48 -11.46 -5.24
N PRO A 159 -22.28 -12.77 -5.42
CA PRO A 159 -21.04 -13.30 -5.98
C PRO A 159 -20.94 -12.98 -7.48
N ILE A 160 -19.74 -12.54 -7.91
CA ILE A 160 -19.47 -11.90 -9.20
C ILE A 160 -19.38 -12.88 -10.40
N TRP A 161 -19.51 -14.20 -10.22
CA TRP A 161 -19.58 -15.12 -11.36
C TRP A 161 -20.43 -16.37 -11.03
N THR A 162 -21.52 -16.58 -11.77
CA THR A 162 -22.14 -17.90 -11.92
C THR A 162 -21.72 -18.47 -13.26
N MET A 163 -20.86 -19.49 -13.25
CA MET A 163 -20.61 -20.29 -14.45
C MET A 163 -21.83 -21.16 -14.72
N THR A 164 -22.65 -20.78 -15.70
CA THR A 164 -23.68 -21.66 -16.25
C THR A 164 -22.99 -22.74 -17.08
N THR A 165 -22.69 -23.89 -16.46
CA THR A 165 -22.47 -25.12 -17.21
C THR A 165 -23.82 -25.62 -17.72
N GLN A 166 -24.09 -25.36 -18.99
CA GLN A 166 -25.25 -25.88 -19.69
C GLN A 166 -24.98 -27.37 -20.02
N ASP A 167 -25.54 -28.26 -19.21
CA ASP A 167 -25.55 -29.70 -19.45
C ASP A 167 -26.53 -29.99 -20.60
N THR A 168 -26.00 -30.14 -21.82
CA THR A 168 -26.75 -30.69 -22.95
C THR A 168 -26.83 -32.21 -22.76
N ARG A 169 -27.90 -32.69 -22.12
CA ARG A 169 -28.31 -34.08 -22.29
C ARG A 169 -29.24 -34.20 -23.48
N ASP A 170 -28.68 -34.82 -24.50
CA ASP A 170 -29.33 -35.29 -25.69
C ASP A 170 -30.62 -36.05 -25.38
N SER A 171 -31.66 -35.71 -26.12
CA SER A 171 -32.80 -36.58 -26.36
C SER A 171 -32.47 -37.48 -27.53
N GLN A 172 -32.28 -38.77 -27.28
CA GLN A 172 -32.72 -39.88 -28.14
C GLN A 172 -32.63 -41.21 -27.38
#